data_AF-A0A7E6EW96-F1
#
_entry.id   AF-A0A7E6EW96-F1
#
_cell.length_a   1.000
_cell.length_b   1.000
_cell.length_c   1.000
_cell.angle_alpha   90.00
_cell.angle_beta   90.00
_cell.angle_gamma   90.00
#
_symmetry.space_group_name_H-M   'P 1'
#
loop_
_entity.id
_entity.type
_entity.pdbx_description
1 polymer ?
#
loop_
_entity_poly.entity_id
_entity_poly.type
_entity_poly.pdbx_seq_one_letter_code
_entity_poly.pdbx_strand_id
1 'polypeptide(L)'
;MTRHAKNCTAGTVYTYHERKKDTATSGYGSKSIRVGKDSVKDFDCCSLTLQPCRNPVITPDGHLYDKEAILEYIIHKKKEIALKLKKYEKQKSKNEAEQLEIGQAEAESQKKAFMENEANPVKMINNSTEEASTSGSTSISNMKQGKDKALPSFWLPCLTPSASASVMTKPDEKVRCPMSGKPIKLKDLIDITFTPINDRDTKTSLITKQVNFSFTFLIYILSANINNIGFYHKLVRQDKFLND
;
A
#
# COMPACT_ATOMS: atom_id res chain seq x y z
N MET A 1 5.03 -35.86 30.26
CA MET A 1 5.37 -34.42 30.24
C MET A 1 5.81 -34.03 31.64
N THR A 2 7.10 -33.78 31.80
CA THR A 2 7.73 -33.37 33.06
C THR A 2 7.11 -32.06 33.54
N ARG A 3 6.63 -32.06 34.79
CA ARG A 3 6.09 -30.88 35.48
C ARG A 3 7.19 -29.82 35.58
N HIS A 4 7.11 -28.79 34.75
CA HIS A 4 7.93 -27.59 34.95
C HIS A 4 7.47 -26.93 36.25
N ALA A 5 8.39 -26.75 37.20
CA ALA A 5 8.10 -26.17 38.51
C ALA A 5 7.49 -24.77 38.37
N LYS A 6 6.38 -24.53 39.08
CA LYS A 6 5.68 -23.23 39.21
C LYS A 6 6.46 -22.26 40.12
N ASN A 7 7.77 -22.13 39.93
CA ASN A 7 8.57 -21.20 40.73
C ASN A 7 8.49 -19.81 40.10
N CYS A 8 7.99 -18.82 40.85
CA CYS A 8 7.81 -17.42 40.43
C CYS A 8 9.10 -16.65 40.14
N THR A 9 10.27 -17.29 40.24
CA THR A 9 11.57 -16.63 40.07
C THR A 9 12.02 -16.49 38.61
N ALA A 10 11.36 -17.17 37.66
CA ALA A 10 11.59 -17.04 36.22
C ALA A 10 10.34 -16.58 35.44
N GLY A 11 9.28 -16.17 36.15
CA GLY A 11 8.03 -15.70 35.57
C GLY A 11 8.08 -14.22 35.19
N THR A 12 7.25 -13.81 34.23
CA THR A 12 7.00 -12.37 33.98
C THR A 12 6.49 -11.72 35.26
N VAL A 13 7.00 -10.52 35.59
CA VAL A 13 6.65 -9.75 36.80
C VAL A 13 5.15 -9.71 37.06
N TYR A 14 4.36 -9.63 35.99
CA TYR A 14 2.90 -9.67 36.05
C TYR A 14 2.33 -11.06 35.86
N THR A 15 1.37 -11.42 36.70
CA THR A 15 0.51 -12.59 36.49
C THR A 15 -0.34 -12.41 35.23
N TYR A 16 -0.89 -13.51 34.71
CA TYR A 16 -1.82 -13.44 33.57
C TYR A 16 -3.03 -12.52 33.85
N HIS A 17 -3.56 -12.55 35.06
CA HIS A 17 -4.70 -11.72 35.45
C HIS A 17 -4.34 -10.24 35.58
N GLU A 18 -3.16 -9.93 36.11
CA GLU A 18 -2.65 -8.56 36.16
C GLU A 18 -2.44 -8.01 34.76
N ARG A 19 -1.76 -8.76 33.87
CA ARG A 19 -1.61 -8.36 32.47
C ARG A 19 -2.95 -8.12 31.79
N LYS A 20 -3.95 -8.98 32.04
CA LYS A 20 -5.29 -8.81 31.45
C LYS A 20 -5.99 -7.57 31.98
N LYS A 21 -5.88 -7.26 33.28
CA LYS A 21 -6.43 -6.04 33.90
C LYS A 21 -5.70 -4.79 33.42
N ASP A 22 -4.38 -4.79 33.41
CA ASP A 22 -3.57 -3.66 32.94
C ASP A 22 -3.82 -3.40 31.46
N THR A 23 -3.88 -4.45 30.65
CA THR A 23 -4.26 -4.36 29.24
C THR A 23 -5.68 -3.78 29.13
N ALA A 24 -6.64 -4.27 29.93
CA ALA A 24 -8.03 -3.76 29.97
C ALA A 24 -8.09 -2.25 30.22
N THR A 25 -7.44 -1.78 31.29
CA THR A 25 -7.45 -0.38 31.75
C THR A 25 -6.60 0.54 30.86
N SER A 26 -5.39 0.12 30.51
CA SER A 26 -4.43 0.92 29.71
C SER A 26 -4.85 1.02 28.24
N GLY A 27 -5.68 0.09 27.76
CA GLY A 27 -6.06 0.04 26.34
C GLY A 27 -4.94 -0.47 25.42
N TYR A 28 -3.73 -0.65 25.94
CA TYR A 28 -2.56 -1.12 25.22
C TYR A 28 -2.37 -2.63 25.35
N GLY A 29 -2.14 -3.32 24.23
CA GLY A 29 -1.96 -4.78 24.16
C GLY A 29 -3.06 -5.50 23.37
N SER A 30 -2.86 -6.79 23.09
CA SER A 30 -3.82 -7.60 22.35
C SER A 30 -4.92 -8.14 23.26
N LYS A 31 -6.17 -7.75 23.00
CA LYS A 31 -7.37 -8.26 23.68
C LYS A 31 -8.20 -9.09 22.70
N SER A 32 -8.59 -10.30 23.11
CA SER A 32 -9.70 -11.02 22.49
C SER A 32 -10.97 -10.75 23.30
N ILE A 33 -11.90 -10.00 22.72
CA ILE A 33 -13.23 -9.75 23.29
C ILE A 33 -14.29 -10.00 22.22
N ARG A 34 -15.46 -10.52 22.62
CA ARG A 34 -16.61 -10.56 21.73
C ARG A 34 -17.09 -9.13 21.52
N VAL A 35 -17.05 -8.70 20.28
CA VAL A 35 -17.44 -7.36 19.88
C VAL A 35 -18.96 -7.32 19.69
N GLY A 36 -19.63 -6.30 20.23
CA GLY A 36 -21.08 -6.12 20.11
C GLY A 36 -21.52 -5.50 18.78
N LYS A 37 -22.83 -5.34 18.60
CA LYS A 37 -23.44 -4.70 17.41
C LYS A 37 -22.88 -3.30 17.16
N ASP A 38 -22.61 -2.55 18.21
CA ASP A 38 -22.14 -1.16 18.16
C ASP A 38 -20.78 -0.97 17.48
N SER A 39 -20.04 -2.05 17.24
CA SER A 39 -18.77 -1.98 16.50
C SER A 39 -18.91 -2.33 15.03
N VAL A 40 -20.11 -2.74 14.61
CA VAL A 40 -20.45 -2.88 13.20
C VAL A 40 -21.01 -1.53 12.74
N LYS A 41 -20.53 -1.07 11.60
CA LYS A 41 -21.01 0.15 10.96
C LYS A 41 -22.51 0.03 10.66
N ASP A 42 -23.28 1.06 11.01
CA ASP A 42 -24.70 1.15 10.65
C ASP A 42 -24.91 1.19 9.14
N PHE A 43 -26.11 0.77 8.73
CA PHE A 43 -26.48 0.59 7.34
C PHE A 43 -26.50 1.90 6.53
N ASP A 44 -26.95 2.99 7.14
CA ASP A 44 -27.08 4.32 6.55
C ASP A 44 -25.81 5.18 6.68
N CYS A 45 -24.77 4.68 7.35
CA CYS A 45 -23.52 5.41 7.56
C CYS A 45 -22.60 5.36 6.33
N CYS A 46 -21.75 6.38 6.17
CA CYS A 46 -20.74 6.44 5.12
C CYS A 46 -19.52 5.58 5.51
N SER A 47 -18.94 4.86 4.55
CA SER A 47 -17.78 3.98 4.82
C SER A 47 -16.45 4.74 4.99
N LEU A 48 -16.44 6.06 4.75
CA LEU A 48 -15.28 6.94 4.96
C LEU A 48 -15.40 7.70 6.29
N THR A 49 -16.53 8.36 6.52
CA THR A 49 -16.74 9.24 7.69
C THR A 49 -17.33 8.51 8.89
N LEU A 50 -17.93 7.33 8.68
CA LEU A 50 -18.70 6.58 9.69
C LEU A 50 -19.85 7.40 10.30
N GLN A 51 -20.27 8.46 9.63
CA GLN A 51 -21.44 9.27 9.98
C GLN A 51 -22.63 8.88 9.10
N PRO A 52 -23.87 9.10 9.56
CA PRO A 52 -25.07 8.92 8.75
C PRO A 52 -24.99 9.71 7.45
N CYS A 53 -25.29 9.08 6.33
CA CYS A 53 -25.14 9.71 5.02
C CYS A 53 -26.24 10.76 4.81
N ARG A 54 -25.85 11.96 4.37
CA ARG A 54 -26.81 12.99 3.95
C ARG A 54 -27.23 12.80 2.50
N ASN A 55 -26.25 12.58 1.63
CA ASN A 55 -26.42 12.35 0.20
C ASN A 55 -25.77 11.01 -0.15
N PRO A 56 -26.47 9.88 0.09
CA PRO A 56 -25.90 8.56 -0.04
C PRO A 56 -25.67 8.18 -1.50
N VAL A 57 -24.47 7.68 -1.77
CA VAL A 57 -24.07 7.11 -3.06
C VAL A 57 -23.46 5.74 -2.84
N ILE A 58 -23.76 4.80 -3.74
CA ILE A 58 -23.24 3.45 -3.67
C ILE A 58 -22.29 3.16 -4.82
N THR A 59 -21.27 2.38 -4.54
CA THR A 59 -20.42 1.80 -5.58
C THR A 59 -21.04 0.53 -6.15
N PRO A 60 -20.65 0.07 -7.34
CA PRO A 60 -21.12 -1.20 -7.90
C PRO A 60 -20.80 -2.43 -7.03
N ASP A 61 -19.83 -2.29 -6.11
CA ASP A 61 -19.47 -3.32 -5.13
C ASP A 61 -20.39 -3.35 -3.90
N GLY A 62 -21.29 -2.38 -3.76
CA GLY A 62 -22.22 -2.27 -2.64
C GLY A 62 -21.69 -1.49 -1.43
N HIS A 63 -20.69 -0.62 -1.60
CA HIS A 63 -20.20 0.24 -0.51
C HIS A 63 -20.88 1.61 -0.53
N LEU A 64 -21.48 1.98 0.61
CA LEU A 64 -22.15 3.26 0.81
C LEU A 64 -21.17 4.36 1.21
N TYR A 65 -21.29 5.52 0.58
CA TYR A 65 -20.53 6.73 0.88
C TYR A 65 -21.44 7.96 0.85
N ASP A 66 -21.02 9.01 1.51
CA ASP A 66 -21.50 10.36 1.23
C ASP A 66 -20.90 10.86 -0.08
N LYS A 67 -21.73 11.52 -0.89
CA LYS A 67 -21.32 12.10 -2.17
C LYS A 67 -20.14 13.06 -2.01
N GLU A 68 -20.18 13.92 -1.00
CA GLU A 68 -19.10 14.88 -0.73
C GLU A 68 -17.79 14.17 -0.38
N ALA A 69 -17.84 13.24 0.59
CA ALA A 69 -16.67 12.52 1.07
C ALA A 69 -15.98 11.69 -0.02
N ILE A 70 -16.74 10.99 -0.87
CA ILE A 70 -16.14 10.18 -1.94
C ILE A 70 -15.55 11.06 -3.06
N LEU A 71 -16.17 12.21 -3.34
CA LEU A 71 -15.65 13.16 -4.32
C LEU A 71 -14.32 13.78 -3.86
N GLU A 72 -14.25 14.22 -2.61
CA GLU A 72 -13.02 14.73 -2.00
C GLU A 72 -11.91 13.69 -2.05
N TYR A 73 -12.21 12.44 -1.69
CA TYR A 73 -11.28 11.33 -1.80
C TYR A 73 -10.74 11.15 -3.22
N ILE A 74 -11.63 11.16 -4.23
CA ILE A 74 -11.24 11.00 -5.64
C ILE A 74 -10.33 12.15 -6.09
N ILE A 75 -10.66 13.39 -5.72
CA ILE A 75 -9.83 14.56 -6.04
C ILE A 75 -8.45 14.43 -5.37
N HIS A 76 -8.41 14.05 -4.09
CA HIS A 76 -7.17 13.86 -3.36
C HIS A 76 -6.29 12.79 -4.01
N LYS A 77 -6.87 11.64 -4.39
CA LYS A 77 -6.13 10.57 -5.07
C LYS A 77 -5.65 10.95 -6.46
N LYS A 78 -6.43 11.72 -7.23
CA LYS A 78 -5.94 12.26 -8.52
C LYS A 78 -4.75 13.19 -8.32
N LYS A 79 -4.76 14.06 -7.30
CA LYS A 79 -3.63 14.93 -6.96
C LYS A 79 -2.39 14.11 -6.57
N GLU A 80 -2.54 13.11 -5.70
CA GLU A 80 -1.44 12.21 -5.33
C GLU A 80 -0.82 11.49 -6.54
N ILE A 81 -1.67 10.94 -7.42
CA ILE A 81 -1.24 10.24 -8.64
C ILE A 81 -0.47 11.20 -9.56
N ALA A 82 -0.99 12.40 -9.78
CA ALA A 82 -0.32 13.42 -10.59
C ALA A 82 1.07 13.80 -10.02
N LEU A 83 1.19 13.92 -8.69
CA LEU A 83 2.48 14.18 -8.04
C LEU A 83 3.46 13.01 -8.22
N LYS A 84 2.98 11.76 -8.09
CA LYS A 84 3.81 10.57 -8.29
C LYS A 84 4.28 10.44 -9.75
N LEU A 85 3.40 10.70 -10.71
CA LEU A 85 3.74 10.68 -12.14
C LEU A 85 4.81 11.72 -12.48
N LYS A 86 4.64 12.98 -12.01
CA LYS A 86 5.66 14.03 -12.22
C LYS A 86 7.02 13.65 -11.64
N LYS A 87 7.05 13.03 -10.46
CA LYS A 87 8.29 12.53 -9.84
C LYS A 87 8.93 11.42 -10.68
N TYR A 88 8.12 10.48 -11.16
CA TYR A 88 8.55 9.39 -12.03
C TYR A 88 9.11 9.91 -13.36
N GLU A 89 8.43 10.85 -14.02
CA GLU A 89 8.90 11.47 -15.27
C GLU A 89 10.23 12.18 -15.08
N LYS A 90 10.39 12.95 -13.99
CA LYS A 90 11.65 13.62 -13.65
C LYS A 90 12.79 12.65 -13.38
N GLN A 91 12.52 11.49 -12.76
CA GLN A 91 13.54 10.48 -12.56
C GLN A 91 13.89 9.78 -13.88
N LYS A 92 12.89 9.46 -14.69
CA LYS A 92 13.08 8.86 -16.01
C LYS A 92 13.94 9.74 -16.91
N SER A 93 13.65 11.04 -16.99
CA SER A 93 14.44 11.98 -17.81
C SER A 93 15.89 12.10 -17.35
N LYS A 94 16.15 12.06 -16.04
CA LYS A 94 17.52 12.07 -15.50
C LYS A 94 18.27 10.79 -15.83
N ASN A 95 17.63 9.64 -15.63
CA ASN A 95 18.23 8.35 -15.92
C ASN A 95 18.53 8.20 -17.43
N GLU A 96 17.63 8.67 -18.30
CA GLU A 96 17.86 8.68 -19.75
C GLU A 96 19.03 9.58 -20.14
N ALA A 97 19.16 10.78 -19.55
CA ALA A 97 20.30 11.66 -19.79
C ALA A 97 21.63 11.03 -19.31
N GLU A 98 21.66 10.46 -18.10
CA GLU A 98 22.83 9.77 -17.55
C GLU A 98 23.23 8.57 -18.42
N GLN A 99 22.27 7.78 -18.91
CA GLN A 99 22.53 6.65 -19.80
C GLN A 99 23.10 7.09 -21.16
N LEU A 100 22.62 8.21 -21.70
CA LEU A 100 23.16 8.78 -22.95
C LEU A 100 24.60 9.28 -22.75
N GLU A 101 24.89 9.95 -21.64
CA GLU A 101 26.24 10.41 -21.30
C GLU A 101 27.20 9.23 -21.10
N ILE A 102 26.78 8.18 -20.39
CA ILE A 102 27.58 6.95 -20.22
C ILE A 102 27.82 6.27 -21.58
N GLY A 103 26.80 6.13 -22.42
CA GLY A 103 26.93 5.52 -23.75
C GLY A 103 27.86 6.32 -24.68
N GLN A 104 27.84 7.65 -24.60
CA GLN A 104 28.78 8.51 -25.33
C GLN A 104 30.22 8.32 -24.82
N ALA A 105 30.43 8.32 -23.50
CA ALA A 105 31.74 8.11 -22.90
C ALA A 105 32.32 6.71 -23.21
N GLU A 106 31.49 5.67 -23.20
CA GLU A 106 31.88 4.32 -23.60
C GLU A 106 32.28 4.25 -25.07
N ALA A 107 31.50 4.86 -25.96
CA ALA A 107 31.83 4.91 -27.39
C ALA A 107 33.13 5.68 -27.66
N GLU A 108 33.37 6.79 -26.95
CA GLU A 108 34.62 7.54 -27.03
C GLU A 108 35.81 6.75 -26.49
N SER A 109 35.64 6.06 -25.36
CA SER A 109 36.66 5.19 -24.79
C SER A 109 37.04 4.05 -25.74
N GLN A 110 36.05 3.40 -26.36
CA GLN A 110 36.27 2.35 -27.37
C GLN A 110 37.03 2.88 -28.58
N LYS A 111 36.67 4.08 -29.10
CA LYS A 111 37.40 4.71 -30.21
C LYS A 111 38.85 5.01 -29.84
N LYS A 112 39.10 5.55 -28.63
CA LYS A 112 40.46 5.82 -28.14
C LYS A 112 41.28 4.53 -27.98
N ALA A 113 40.69 3.49 -27.41
CA ALA A 113 41.33 2.19 -27.26
C ALA A 113 41.66 1.55 -28.62
N PHE A 114 40.77 1.67 -29.61
CA PHE A 114 41.02 1.22 -30.97
C PHE A 114 42.19 1.97 -31.60
N MET A 115 42.20 3.30 -31.53
CA MET A 115 43.30 4.12 -32.06
C MET A 115 44.65 3.80 -31.40
N GLU A 116 44.68 3.58 -30.08
CA GLU A 116 45.92 3.20 -29.37
C GLU A 116 46.44 1.83 -29.81
N ASN A 117 45.54 0.87 -30.03
CA ASN A 117 45.91 -0.46 -30.52
C ASN A 117 46.48 -0.42 -31.94
N GLU A 118 45.94 0.42 -32.83
CA GLU A 118 46.50 0.58 -34.18
C GLU A 118 47.84 1.33 -34.18
N ALA A 119 48.06 2.24 -33.24
CA ALA A 119 49.30 3.01 -33.14
C ALA A 119 50.52 2.18 -32.67
N ASN A 120 50.32 1.01 -32.05
CA ASN A 120 51.42 0.14 -31.62
C ASN A 120 51.10 -1.37 -31.86
N PRO A 121 51.32 -1.88 -33.08
CA PRO A 121 50.93 -3.25 -33.47
C PRO A 121 51.68 -4.38 -32.72
N VAL A 122 52.77 -4.07 -31.99
CA VAL A 122 53.57 -5.07 -31.26
C VAL A 122 52.88 -5.53 -29.95
N LYS A 123 51.95 -4.74 -29.39
CA LYS A 123 51.25 -5.10 -28.13
C LYS A 123 50.32 -6.31 -28.24
N MET A 124 49.79 -6.62 -29.44
CA MET A 124 48.84 -7.73 -29.63
C MET A 124 49.45 -9.13 -29.47
N ILE A 125 50.78 -9.28 -29.59
CA ILE A 125 51.46 -10.59 -29.57
C ILE A 125 51.82 -11.03 -28.14
N ASN A 126 51.93 -10.10 -27.18
CA ASN A 126 52.38 -10.40 -25.82
C ASN A 126 51.26 -10.75 -24.83
N ASN A 127 50.00 -10.41 -25.14
CA ASN A 127 48.87 -10.66 -24.23
C ASN A 127 48.38 -12.12 -24.22
N SER A 128 48.72 -12.95 -25.21
CA SER A 128 48.31 -14.37 -25.25
C SER A 128 49.09 -15.27 -24.28
N THR A 129 50.13 -14.77 -23.61
CA THR A 129 51.01 -15.58 -22.74
C THR A 129 50.93 -15.25 -21.25
N GLU A 130 50.14 -14.26 -20.82
CA GLU A 130 50.07 -13.85 -19.40
C GLU A 130 48.72 -14.07 -18.71
N GLU A 131 47.72 -14.67 -19.38
CA GLU A 131 46.40 -14.97 -18.79
C GLU A 131 46.29 -16.36 -18.14
N ALA A 132 47.38 -16.84 -17.53
CA ALA A 132 47.40 -18.11 -16.81
C ALA A 132 48.13 -18.02 -15.46
N SER A 133 47.90 -16.97 -14.67
CA SER A 133 48.09 -17.02 -13.20
C SER A 133 47.77 -15.68 -12.54
N THR A 134 46.53 -15.49 -12.10
CA THR A 134 46.23 -14.74 -10.84
C THR A 134 44.76 -14.91 -10.47
N SER A 135 44.35 -16.17 -10.36
CA SER A 135 43.18 -16.54 -9.58
C SER A 135 43.48 -16.37 -8.08
N GLY A 136 42.74 -15.47 -7.43
CA GLY A 136 42.37 -15.62 -6.03
C GLY A 136 43.35 -15.11 -4.96
N SER A 137 43.53 -13.79 -4.86
CA SER A 137 43.74 -13.17 -3.55
C SER A 137 43.34 -11.70 -3.63
N THR A 138 42.06 -11.42 -3.36
CA THR A 138 41.61 -10.08 -2.99
C THR A 138 42.23 -9.73 -1.64
N SER A 139 43.49 -9.30 -1.67
CA SER A 139 44.20 -8.76 -0.52
C SER A 139 43.45 -7.52 -0.02
N ILE A 140 43.07 -7.53 1.26
CA ILE A 140 42.33 -6.46 1.95
C ILE A 140 43.18 -5.17 2.08
N SER A 141 44.46 -5.21 1.71
CA SER A 141 45.39 -4.09 1.84
C SER A 141 45.47 -3.23 0.58
N ASN A 142 45.18 -1.94 0.72
CA ASN A 142 45.32 -0.91 -0.32
C ASN A 142 46.79 -0.57 -0.70
N MET A 143 47.76 -1.35 -0.24
CA MET A 143 49.20 -1.08 -0.39
C MET A 143 49.78 -1.50 -1.76
N LYS A 144 49.02 -2.17 -2.62
CA LYS A 144 49.45 -2.56 -3.97
C LYS A 144 48.60 -1.84 -5.03
N GLN A 145 49.17 -1.59 -6.21
CA GLN A 145 48.50 -0.97 -7.37
C GLN A 145 48.12 0.51 -7.24
N GLY A 146 48.87 1.33 -6.49
CA GLY A 146 48.66 2.79 -6.44
C GLY A 146 47.38 3.26 -5.73
N LYS A 147 46.81 2.38 -4.88
CA LYS A 147 45.62 2.66 -4.05
C LYS A 147 45.99 3.10 -2.62
N ASP A 148 47.26 3.36 -2.37
CA ASP A 148 47.84 3.79 -1.09
C ASP A 148 47.22 5.09 -0.56
N LYS A 149 46.74 5.95 -1.48
CA LYS A 149 46.06 7.22 -1.16
C LYS A 149 44.55 7.09 -0.98
N ALA A 150 43.96 5.94 -1.34
CA ALA A 150 42.52 5.70 -1.22
C ALA A 150 42.20 5.08 0.14
N LEU A 151 41.47 5.81 0.99
CA LEU A 151 41.04 5.33 2.30
C LEU A 151 39.88 4.32 2.13
N PRO A 152 39.99 3.08 2.65
CA PRO A 152 38.93 2.08 2.61
C PRO A 152 37.92 2.31 3.75
N SER A 153 37.43 3.54 3.89
CA SER A 153 36.58 3.92 5.01
C SER A 153 35.12 3.97 4.59
N PHE A 154 34.39 2.90 4.90
CA PHE A 154 32.94 2.81 4.71
C PHE A 154 32.16 3.87 5.52
N TRP A 155 32.71 4.35 6.64
CA TRP A 155 32.03 5.28 7.56
C TRP A 155 32.18 6.77 7.22
N LEU A 156 32.91 7.12 6.15
CA LEU A 156 32.98 8.51 5.69
C LEU A 156 31.83 8.79 4.71
N PRO A 157 30.95 9.78 4.96
CA PRO A 157 29.81 10.08 4.08
C PRO A 157 30.15 10.39 2.62
N CYS A 158 31.38 10.81 2.32
CA CYS A 158 31.85 11.07 0.95
C CYS A 158 32.25 9.79 0.19
N LEU A 159 32.51 8.69 0.91
CA LEU A 159 32.97 7.40 0.38
C LEU A 159 31.96 6.27 0.60
N THR A 160 30.86 6.55 1.31
CA THR A 160 29.70 5.64 1.33
C THR A 160 29.18 5.50 -0.09
N PRO A 161 28.99 4.27 -0.61
CA PRO A 161 28.30 4.10 -1.88
C PRO A 161 26.92 4.74 -1.73
N SER A 162 26.70 5.85 -2.45
CA SER A 162 25.40 6.51 -2.42
C SER A 162 24.36 5.48 -2.84
N ALA A 163 23.37 5.23 -1.98
CA ALA A 163 22.30 4.30 -2.32
C ALA A 163 21.69 4.76 -3.64
N SER A 164 21.77 3.91 -4.66
CA SER A 164 21.23 4.23 -5.98
C SER A 164 19.78 4.67 -5.80
N ALA A 165 19.43 5.83 -6.35
CA ALA A 165 18.10 6.40 -6.17
C ALA A 165 17.07 5.33 -6.56
N SER A 166 16.20 4.95 -5.62
CA SER A 166 15.25 3.85 -5.82
C SER A 166 14.54 4.04 -7.15
N VAL A 167 14.68 3.09 -8.07
CA VAL A 167 14.05 3.16 -9.40
C VAL A 167 12.53 3.15 -9.18
N MET A 168 11.88 4.31 -9.32
CA MET A 168 10.44 4.39 -9.16
C MET A 168 9.79 3.60 -10.30
N THR A 169 8.85 2.70 -9.96
CA THR A 169 8.00 2.05 -10.95
C THR A 169 6.94 3.01 -11.47
N LYS A 170 6.44 2.78 -12.68
CA LYS A 170 5.37 3.62 -13.26
C LYS A 170 4.15 3.60 -12.34
N PRO A 171 3.73 4.74 -11.78
CA PRO A 171 2.54 4.81 -10.92
C PRO A 171 1.25 4.43 -11.68
N ASP A 172 0.32 3.74 -11.02
CA ASP A 172 -1.03 3.47 -11.57
C ASP A 172 -1.83 4.78 -11.62
N GLU A 173 -2.49 5.03 -12.75
CA GLU A 173 -3.25 6.25 -13.03
C GLU A 173 -4.71 6.15 -12.50
N LYS A 174 -5.15 4.93 -12.16
CA LYS A 174 -6.54 4.67 -11.76
C LYS A 174 -6.75 4.95 -10.27
N VAL A 175 -7.77 5.75 -9.97
CA VAL A 175 -8.28 5.91 -8.59
C VAL A 175 -9.02 4.65 -8.17
N ARG A 176 -8.76 4.19 -6.95
CA ARG A 176 -9.30 2.93 -6.42
C ARG A 176 -10.25 3.17 -5.25
N CYS A 177 -11.22 2.30 -5.05
CA CYS A 177 -12.10 2.31 -3.88
C CYS A 177 -11.28 2.07 -2.59
N PRO A 178 -11.55 2.80 -1.51
CA PRO A 178 -10.87 2.62 -0.23
C PRO A 178 -11.19 1.26 0.43
N MET A 179 -12.39 0.71 0.19
CA MET A 179 -12.82 -0.57 0.80
C MET A 179 -12.54 -1.79 -0.08
N SER A 180 -12.77 -1.70 -1.39
CA SER A 180 -12.67 -2.86 -2.29
C SER A 180 -11.38 -2.93 -3.11
N GLY A 181 -10.60 -1.85 -3.20
CA GLY A 181 -9.38 -1.80 -4.01
C GLY A 181 -9.60 -1.90 -5.53
N LYS A 182 -10.86 -1.88 -5.99
CA LYS A 182 -11.22 -1.85 -7.42
C LYS A 182 -11.19 -0.41 -7.96
N PRO A 183 -10.94 -0.20 -9.26
CA PRO A 183 -10.97 1.14 -9.84
C PRO A 183 -12.39 1.73 -9.79
N ILE A 184 -12.49 3.02 -9.45
CA ILE A 184 -13.77 3.73 -9.34
C ILE A 184 -13.76 5.02 -10.15
N LYS A 185 -14.84 5.26 -10.88
CA LYS A 185 -15.11 6.54 -11.54
C LYS A 185 -16.37 7.18 -10.98
N LEU A 186 -16.48 8.49 -11.17
CA LEU A 186 -17.64 9.28 -10.76
C LEU A 186 -18.95 8.80 -11.37
N LYS A 187 -18.90 8.28 -12.61
CA LYS A 187 -20.07 7.76 -13.33
C LYS A 187 -20.57 6.44 -12.78
N ASP A 188 -19.72 5.70 -12.07
CA ASP A 188 -20.04 4.39 -11.53
C ASP A 188 -20.73 4.52 -10.17
N LEU A 189 -20.80 5.73 -9.60
CA LEU A 189 -21.51 6.04 -8.37
C LEU A 189 -23.01 6.16 -8.67
N ILE A 190 -23.81 5.38 -7.95
CA ILE A 190 -25.26 5.36 -8.06
C ILE A 190 -25.83 6.13 -6.86
N ASP A 191 -26.59 7.19 -7.12
CA ASP A 191 -27.27 7.96 -6.08
C ASP A 191 -28.42 7.12 -5.49
N ILE A 192 -28.55 7.11 -4.16
CA ILE A 192 -29.62 6.42 -3.42
C ILE A 192 -30.46 7.45 -2.67
N THR A 193 -31.75 7.19 -2.53
CA THR A 193 -32.63 7.92 -1.60
C THR A 193 -33.18 6.94 -0.57
N PHE A 194 -32.88 7.18 0.71
CA PHE A 194 -33.47 6.41 1.79
C PHE A 194 -34.88 6.91 2.09
N THR A 195 -35.88 6.05 1.96
CA THR A 195 -37.26 6.36 2.35
C THR A 195 -37.49 5.87 3.78
N PRO A 196 -37.85 6.77 4.71
CA PRO A 196 -38.07 6.37 6.08
C PRO A 196 -39.26 5.42 6.19
N ILE A 197 -39.13 4.37 7.01
CA ILE A 197 -40.23 3.46 7.35
C ILE A 197 -41.18 4.24 8.26
N ASN A 198 -42.47 4.28 7.89
CA ASN A 198 -43.50 4.84 8.75
C ASN A 198 -43.81 3.83 9.86
N ASP A 199 -43.12 3.98 10.99
CA ASP A 199 -43.47 3.27 12.21
C ASP A 199 -44.81 3.77 12.76
N ARG A 200 -45.72 2.84 13.06
CA ARG A 200 -47.05 3.14 13.61
C ARG A 200 -47.02 3.60 15.08
N ASP A 201 -45.89 3.45 15.78
CA ASP A 201 -45.76 3.76 17.20
C ASP A 201 -44.98 5.07 17.46
N THR A 202 -45.69 6.07 17.95
CA THR A 202 -45.22 7.46 18.18
C THR A 202 -44.50 7.67 19.52
N LYS A 203 -44.32 6.63 20.34
CA LYS A 203 -43.87 6.77 21.75
C LYS A 203 -42.39 6.52 22.03
N THR A 204 -41.60 6.05 21.07
CA THR A 204 -40.15 5.84 21.27
C THR A 204 -39.36 6.95 20.58
N SER A 205 -38.41 7.55 21.30
CA SER A 205 -37.56 8.63 20.80
C SER A 205 -36.72 8.16 19.60
N LEU A 206 -36.50 9.05 18.63
CA LEU A 206 -35.79 8.77 17.37
C LEU A 206 -34.39 8.17 17.56
N ILE A 207 -33.80 8.34 18.75
CA ILE A 207 -32.45 7.87 19.12
C ILE A 207 -32.44 6.37 19.49
N THR A 208 -33.57 5.76 19.87
CA THR A 208 -33.65 4.33 20.23
C THR A 208 -34.30 3.46 19.15
N LYS A 209 -34.84 4.06 18.08
CA LYS A 209 -35.44 3.33 16.96
C LYS A 209 -34.36 2.85 15.99
N GLN A 210 -33.94 1.59 16.17
CA GLN A 210 -33.11 0.90 15.20
C GLN A 210 -33.98 0.48 13.99
N VAL A 211 -33.54 0.89 12.80
CA VAL A 211 -34.10 0.58 11.46
C VAL A 211 -35.22 1.52 11.01
N ASN A 212 -34.83 2.65 10.44
CA ASN A 212 -35.76 3.63 9.88
C ASN A 212 -35.87 3.61 8.36
N PHE A 213 -35.28 2.69 7.58
CA PHE A 213 -35.28 2.82 6.12
C PHE A 213 -35.65 1.53 5.38
N SER A 214 -36.63 1.61 4.48
CA SER A 214 -37.01 0.53 3.56
C SER A 214 -36.50 0.83 2.15
N PHE A 215 -35.98 -0.19 1.45
CA PHE A 215 -35.55 -0.08 0.06
C PHE A 215 -36.72 -0.34 -0.89
N THR A 216 -37.18 0.71 -1.58
CA THR A 216 -38.16 0.58 -2.68
C THR A 216 -37.51 0.16 -4.01
N PHE A 217 -36.18 0.00 -4.07
CA PHE A 217 -35.46 -0.32 -5.30
C PHE A 217 -35.58 -1.78 -5.78
N LEU A 218 -36.24 -2.64 -4.98
CA LEU A 218 -36.46 -4.06 -5.29
C LEU A 218 -37.35 -4.28 -6.51
N ILE A 219 -38.25 -3.34 -6.86
CA ILE A 219 -39.21 -3.54 -7.95
C ILE A 219 -38.71 -3.00 -9.30
N TYR A 220 -37.85 -1.96 -9.33
CA TYR A 220 -37.49 -1.30 -10.59
C TYR A 220 -36.33 -1.96 -11.35
N ILE A 221 -35.32 -2.52 -10.65
CA ILE A 221 -34.17 -3.19 -11.31
C ILE A 221 -34.55 -4.57 -11.86
N LEU A 222 -35.53 -5.26 -11.27
CA LEU A 222 -35.99 -6.58 -11.71
C LEU A 222 -36.58 -6.56 -13.14
N SER A 223 -37.04 -5.40 -13.65
CA SER A 223 -37.48 -5.27 -15.05
C SER A 223 -36.34 -4.96 -16.03
N ALA A 224 -35.19 -4.43 -15.56
CA ALA A 224 -34.20 -3.81 -16.44
C ALA A 224 -32.85 -4.54 -16.53
N ASN A 225 -32.51 -5.46 -15.62
CA ASN A 225 -31.20 -6.12 -15.70
C ASN A 225 -31.15 -7.50 -15.01
N ILE A 226 -31.58 -8.53 -15.73
CA ILE A 226 -31.62 -9.94 -15.30
C ILE A 226 -30.22 -10.58 -15.14
N ASN A 227 -29.12 -9.87 -15.42
CA ASN A 227 -27.78 -10.48 -15.51
C ASN A 227 -26.84 -10.25 -14.32
N ASN A 228 -27.29 -9.76 -13.15
CA ASN A 228 -26.37 -9.59 -12.01
C ASN A 228 -26.99 -9.90 -10.63
N ILE A 229 -27.20 -11.20 -10.38
CA ILE A 229 -27.74 -11.79 -9.14
C ILE A 229 -26.76 -11.68 -7.94
N GLY A 230 -25.55 -11.14 -8.13
CA GLY A 230 -24.54 -11.02 -7.07
C GLY A 230 -24.81 -9.94 -6.00
N PHE A 231 -25.70 -8.97 -6.26
CA PHE A 231 -25.89 -7.81 -5.39
C PHE A 231 -26.66 -8.11 -4.09
N TYR A 232 -27.57 -9.09 -4.11
CA TYR A 232 -28.42 -9.43 -2.95
C TYR A 232 -27.70 -10.15 -1.82
N HIS A 233 -26.66 -10.94 -2.12
CA HIS A 233 -26.09 -11.80 -1.09
C HIS A 233 -25.27 -11.02 -0.04
N LYS A 234 -24.73 -9.84 -0.37
CA LYS A 234 -23.84 -9.12 0.57
C LYS A 234 -24.59 -8.23 1.56
N LEU A 235 -25.71 -7.64 1.14
CA LEU A 235 -26.58 -6.83 2.02
C LEU A 235 -27.38 -7.72 2.97
N VAL A 236 -27.94 -8.83 2.49
CA VAL A 236 -28.75 -9.75 3.33
C VAL A 236 -27.89 -10.60 4.29
N ARG A 237 -26.59 -10.80 4.02
CA ARG A 237 -25.73 -11.58 4.94
C ARG A 237 -25.41 -10.86 6.25
N GLN A 238 -25.57 -9.54 6.32
CA GLN A 238 -25.39 -8.82 7.58
C GLN A 238 -26.57 -9.06 8.54
N ASP A 239 -27.79 -9.24 8.02
CA ASP A 239 -28.98 -9.47 8.84
C ASP A 239 -29.11 -10.92 9.35
N LYS A 240 -28.52 -11.91 8.65
CA LYS A 240 -28.60 -13.32 9.07
C LYS A 240 -27.70 -13.71 10.24
N PHE A 241 -26.81 -12.83 10.71
CA PHE A 241 -26.01 -13.07 11.91
C PHE A 241 -26.63 -12.51 13.20
N LEU A 242 -27.86 -12.00 13.13
CA LEU A 242 -28.56 -11.34 14.25
C LEU A 242 -29.65 -12.20 14.94
N ASN A 243 -29.74 -13.50 14.62
CA ASN A 243 -30.77 -14.38 15.21
C ASN A 243 -30.21 -15.72 15.78
N ASP A 244 -28.98 -15.75 16.28
CA ASP A 244 -28.46 -16.83 17.16
C ASP A 244 -27.58 -16.27 18.29
#